data_AF-A0A8T5P1A3-F1
#
_entry.id   AF-A0A8T5P1A3-F1
#
_cell.length_a   1.000
_cell.length_b   1.000
_cell.length_c   1.000
_cell.angle_alpha   90.00
_cell.angle_beta   90.00
_cell.angle_gamma   90.00
#
_symmetry.space_group_name_H-M   'P 1'
#
loop_
_entity.id
_entity.type
_entity.pdbx_description
1 polymer ?
#
loop_
_entity_poly.entity_id
_entity_poly.type
_entity_poly.pdbx_seq_one_letter_code
_entity_poly.pdbx_strand_id
1 'polypeptide(L)'
;MAIFELFVSYGMIGLFAIGILSSIIPIPTEPVVLGLLEVGENPELVFIVLITGSILGASMGYLAGKYELRRFIPFQDAEKEKKVQKYFREYGGLLLLVSPWIPIVGDLAPIVAGIENYEPRRFIIVISAAKIIKGIGIIYLSIKVIDWWTLFLK
;
A
#
# COMPACT_ATOMS: atom_id res chain seq x y z
N MET A 1 14.01 -13.30 1.21
CA MET A 1 15.10 -12.32 1.44
C MET A 1 15.58 -11.72 0.12
N ALA A 2 16.03 -12.51 -0.86
CA ALA A 2 16.56 -12.01 -2.15
C ALA A 2 15.69 -10.96 -2.89
N ILE A 3 14.35 -11.09 -2.89
CA ILE A 3 13.49 -10.13 -3.60
C ILE A 3 13.47 -8.74 -2.94
N PHE A 4 13.48 -8.67 -1.61
CA PHE A 4 13.47 -7.38 -0.90
C PHE A 4 14.84 -6.72 -0.98
N GLU A 5 15.91 -7.51 -0.86
CA GLU A 5 17.29 -7.05 -1.09
C GLU A 5 17.47 -6.48 -2.50
N LEU A 6 16.84 -7.10 -3.51
CA LEU A 6 16.81 -6.56 -4.87
C LEU A 6 16.20 -5.15 -4.87
N PHE A 7 15.01 -4.94 -4.30
CA PHE A 7 14.39 -3.62 -4.24
C PHE A 7 15.24 -2.61 -3.44
N VAL A 8 15.85 -3.02 -2.33
CA VAL A 8 16.77 -2.18 -1.56
C VAL A 8 17.99 -1.79 -2.41
N SER A 9 18.55 -2.71 -3.19
CA SER A 9 19.70 -2.44 -4.07
C SER A 9 19.40 -1.42 -5.17
N TYR A 10 18.13 -1.27 -5.57
CA TYR A 10 17.66 -0.24 -6.50
C TYR A 10 17.27 1.08 -5.80
N GLY A 11 17.43 1.19 -4.49
CA GLY A 11 17.19 2.42 -3.73
C GLY A 11 15.75 2.93 -3.85
N MET A 12 15.61 4.24 -4.06
CA MET A 12 14.30 4.89 -4.20
C MET A 12 13.48 4.40 -5.38
N ILE A 13 14.13 3.99 -6.48
CA ILE A 13 13.42 3.41 -7.64
C ILE A 13 12.80 2.08 -7.24
N GLY A 14 13.54 1.25 -6.51
CA GLY A 14 13.04 0.01 -5.97
C GLY A 14 11.88 0.23 -4.99
N LEU A 15 12.01 1.20 -4.09
CA LEU A 15 10.95 1.59 -3.16
C LEU A 15 9.67 2.04 -3.88
N PHE A 16 9.81 2.89 -4.91
CA PHE A 16 8.68 3.35 -5.70
C PHE A 16 7.98 2.19 -6.41
N ALA A 17 8.76 1.29 -7.02
CA ALA A 17 8.24 0.12 -7.71
C ALA A 17 7.49 -0.83 -6.76
N ILE A 18 8.05 -1.16 -5.59
CA ILE A 18 7.35 -2.00 -4.61
C ILE A 18 6.15 -1.28 -4.00
N GLY A 19 6.19 0.04 -3.85
CA GLY A 19 5.04 0.84 -3.41
C GLY A 19 3.83 0.69 -4.35
N ILE A 20 4.07 0.75 -5.67
CA ILE A 20 3.02 0.49 -6.68
C ILE A 20 2.53 -0.95 -6.59
N LEU A 21 3.47 -1.91 -6.62
CA LEU A 21 3.15 -3.34 -6.66
C LEU A 21 2.38 -3.80 -5.42
N SER A 22 2.76 -3.31 -4.24
CA SER A 22 2.12 -3.64 -2.97
C SER A 22 0.65 -3.26 -2.92
N SER A 23 0.20 -2.30 -3.73
CA SER A 23 -1.21 -1.89 -3.79
C SER A 23 -2.04 -2.72 -4.78
N ILE A 24 -1.40 -3.63 -5.54
CA ILE A 24 -2.04 -4.53 -6.50
C ILE A 24 -1.93 -5.97 -6.00
N ILE A 25 -0.77 -6.33 -5.45
CA ILE A 25 -0.45 -7.66 -4.93
C ILE A 25 -0.09 -7.48 -3.45
N PRO A 26 -0.62 -8.31 -2.53
CA PRO A 26 -0.35 -8.21 -1.09
C PRO A 26 1.11 -8.58 -0.76
N ILE A 27 2.03 -7.67 -1.07
CA ILE A 27 3.47 -7.78 -0.82
C ILE A 27 3.83 -6.70 0.21
N PRO A 28 4.50 -7.07 1.31
CA PRO A 28 4.91 -6.10 2.32
C PRO A 28 5.95 -5.12 1.76
N THR A 29 5.84 -3.86 2.16
CA THR A 29 6.81 -2.79 1.82
C THR A 29 7.79 -2.51 2.96
N GLU A 30 7.42 -2.95 4.16
CA GLU A 30 8.11 -2.72 5.42
C GLU A 30 9.58 -3.21 5.39
N PRO A 31 9.91 -4.40 4.83
CA PRO A 31 11.31 -4.83 4.75
C PRO A 31 12.19 -3.93 3.87
N VAL A 32 11.65 -3.38 2.79
CA VAL A 32 12.41 -2.47 1.90
C VAL A 32 12.61 -1.12 2.57
N VAL A 33 11.57 -0.60 3.25
CA VAL A 33 11.68 0.63 4.04
C VAL A 33 12.72 0.49 5.15
N LEU A 34 12.68 -0.62 5.91
CA LEU A 34 13.67 -0.92 6.95
C LEU A 34 15.08 -0.94 6.38
N GLY A 35 15.31 -1.69 5.30
CA GLY A 35 16.64 -1.81 4.68
C GLY A 35 17.19 -0.49 4.17
N LEU A 36 16.35 0.36 3.56
CA LEU A 36 16.78 1.69 3.10
C LEU A 36 17.15 2.62 4.26
N LEU A 37 16.37 2.61 5.33
CA LEU A 37 16.67 3.41 6.53
C LEU A 37 17.93 2.90 7.25
N GLU A 38 18.16 1.59 7.27
CA GLU A 38 19.35 0.98 7.87
C GLU A 38 20.64 1.36 7.14
N VAL A 39 20.61 1.48 5.80
CA VAL A 39 21.76 1.97 5.02
C VAL A 39 21.92 3.50 5.05
N GLY A 40 21.09 4.20 5.84
CA GLY A 40 21.23 5.64 6.09
C GLY A 40 20.48 6.56 5.13
N GLU A 41 19.49 6.04 4.38
CA GLU A 41 18.66 6.89 3.52
C GLU A 41 17.81 7.89 4.33
N ASN A 42 17.51 9.03 3.69
CA ASN A 42 16.72 10.08 4.34
C ASN A 42 15.26 9.61 4.58
N PRO A 43 14.76 9.63 5.83
CA PRO A 43 13.41 9.14 6.15
C PRO A 43 12.27 9.90 5.47
N GLU A 44 12.41 11.21 5.26
CA GLU A 44 11.42 12.02 4.57
C GLU A 44 11.33 11.65 3.10
N LEU A 45 12.47 11.40 2.45
CA LEU A 45 12.52 10.95 1.07
C LEU A 45 11.92 9.56 0.91
N VAL A 46 12.28 8.61 1.78
CA VAL A 46 11.69 7.26 1.83
C VAL A 46 10.17 7.36 1.98
N PHE A 47 9.69 8.22 2.90
CA PHE A 47 8.26 8.45 3.10
C PHE A 47 7.57 8.96 1.83
N ILE A 48 8.08 10.04 1.23
CA ILE A 48 7.46 10.64 0.03
C ILE A 48 7.41 9.63 -1.12
N VAL A 49 8.49 8.91 -1.36
CA VAL A 49 8.58 7.91 -2.44
C VAL A 49 7.63 6.73 -2.18
N LEU A 50 7.56 6.22 -0.96
CA LEU A 50 6.64 5.15 -0.58
C LEU A 50 5.17 5.57 -0.78
N ILE A 51 4.80 6.77 -0.31
CA ILE A 51 3.44 7.27 -0.39
C ILE A 51 3.02 7.53 -1.83
N THR A 52 3.87 8.17 -2.62
CA THR A 52 3.57 8.45 -4.04
C THR A 52 3.41 7.17 -4.85
N GLY A 53 4.30 6.20 -4.70
CA GLY A 53 4.17 4.88 -5.32
C GLY A 53 2.90 4.15 -4.88
N SER A 54 2.58 4.18 -3.59
CA SER A 54 1.40 3.52 -3.03
C SER A 54 0.08 4.14 -3.50
N ILE A 55 0.00 5.48 -3.58
CA ILE A 55 -1.20 6.16 -4.08
C ILE A 55 -1.37 5.88 -5.59
N LEU A 56 -0.27 5.87 -6.34
CA LEU A 56 -0.31 5.55 -7.77
C LEU A 56 -0.79 4.11 -8.00
N GLY A 57 -0.25 3.13 -7.28
CA GLY A 57 -0.68 1.74 -7.35
C GLY A 57 -2.16 1.56 -6.96
N ALA A 58 -2.61 2.21 -5.89
CA ALA A 58 -4.02 2.18 -5.51
C ALA A 58 -4.93 2.82 -6.58
N SER A 59 -4.47 3.91 -7.21
CA SER A 59 -5.20 4.57 -8.30
C SER A 59 -5.29 3.66 -9.53
N MET A 60 -4.23 2.92 -9.86
CA MET A 60 -4.26 1.90 -10.92
C MET A 60 -5.28 0.80 -10.60
N GLY A 61 -5.32 0.31 -9.35
CA GLY A 61 -6.33 -0.64 -8.90
C GLY A 61 -7.76 -0.11 -9.06
N TYR A 62 -8.01 1.13 -8.64
CA TYR A 62 -9.30 1.79 -8.83
C TYR A 62 -9.71 1.87 -10.30
N LEU A 63 -8.81 2.27 -11.20
CA LEU A 63 -9.09 2.32 -12.63
C LEU A 63 -9.35 0.92 -13.20
N ALA A 64 -8.58 -0.09 -12.78
CA ALA A 64 -8.79 -1.46 -13.21
C ALA A 64 -10.18 -1.99 -12.81
N GLY A 65 -10.63 -1.68 -11.59
CA GLY A 65 -11.99 -1.99 -11.15
C GLY A 65 -13.06 -1.23 -11.92
N LYS A 66 -12.86 0.08 -12.15
CA LYS A 66 -13.80 0.95 -12.85
C LYS A 66 -14.04 0.55 -14.31
N TYR A 67 -13.00 0.09 -14.99
CA TYR A 67 -13.09 -0.37 -16.38
C TYR A 67 -13.29 -1.89 -16.50
N GLU A 68 -13.67 -2.56 -15.40
CA GLU A 68 -13.92 -4.00 -15.35
C GLU A 68 -12.82 -4.84 -15.99
N LEU A 69 -11.55 -4.46 -15.77
CA LEU A 69 -10.40 -5.15 -16.34
C LEU A 69 -10.14 -6.46 -15.59
N ARG A 70 -11.07 -7.43 -15.71
CA ARG A 70 -11.13 -8.70 -14.93
C ARG A 70 -9.81 -9.47 -14.89
N ARG A 71 -8.99 -9.37 -15.93
CA ARG A 71 -7.66 -10.03 -15.99
C ARG A 71 -6.67 -9.50 -14.95
N PHE A 72 -6.84 -8.26 -14.50
CA PHE A 72 -5.98 -7.60 -13.51
C PHE A 72 -6.58 -7.61 -12.10
N ILE A 73 -7.77 -8.19 -11.94
CA ILE A 73 -8.46 -8.26 -10.67
C ILE A 73 -8.10 -9.59 -9.98
N PRO A 74 -7.44 -9.59 -8.82
CA PRO A 74 -6.99 -10.81 -8.15
C PRO A 74 -8.12 -11.54 -7.39
N PHE A 75 -9.38 -11.41 -7.81
CA PHE A 75 -10.48 -12.21 -7.26
C PHE A 75 -10.41 -13.63 -7.82
N GLN A 76 -9.82 -14.53 -7.04
CA GLN A 76 -9.87 -15.97 -7.32
C GLN A 76 -11.23 -16.59 -6.94
N ASP A 77 -12.05 -15.87 -6.19
CA ASP A 77 -13.30 -16.34 -5.58
C ASP A 77 -14.39 -15.27 -5.69
N ALA A 78 -15.42 -15.56 -6.47
CA ALA A 78 -16.54 -14.66 -6.74
C ALA A 78 -17.42 -14.39 -5.51
N GLU A 79 -17.46 -15.29 -4.52
CA GLU A 79 -18.19 -15.04 -3.27
C GLU A 79 -17.46 -14.03 -2.40
N LYS A 80 -16.12 -14.11 -2.33
CA LYS A 80 -15.30 -13.12 -1.62
C LYS A 80 -15.45 -11.74 -2.25
N GLU A 81 -15.42 -11.66 -3.58
CA GLU A 81 -15.68 -10.41 -4.30
C GLU A 81 -17.02 -9.79 -3.90
N LYS A 82 -18.12 -10.55 -3.98
CA LYS A 82 -19.46 -10.08 -3.59
C LYS A 82 -19.51 -9.62 -2.13
N LYS A 83 -18.81 -10.31 -1.24
CA LYS A 83 -18.75 -9.96 0.19
C LYS A 83 -18.03 -8.63 0.41
N VAL A 84 -16.88 -8.41 -0.24
CA VAL A 84 -16.15 -7.14 -0.14
C VAL A 84 -16.95 -6.00 -0.78
N GLN A 85 -17.60 -6.21 -1.92
CA GLN A 85 -18.51 -5.23 -2.52
C GLN A 85 -19.67 -4.87 -1.58
N LYS A 86 -20.28 -5.86 -0.91
CA LYS A 86 -21.34 -5.62 0.09
C LYS A 86 -20.85 -4.73 1.23
N TYR A 87 -19.70 -5.04 1.82
CA TYR A 87 -19.11 -4.19 2.86
C TYR A 87 -18.73 -2.81 2.33
N PHE A 88 -18.22 -2.71 1.10
CA PHE A 88 -17.90 -1.41 0.51
C PHE A 88 -19.15 -0.56 0.32
N ARG A 89 -20.28 -1.14 -0.10
CA ARG A 89 -21.56 -0.42 -0.19
C ARG A 89 -22.07 0.08 1.16
N GLU A 90 -21.77 -0.65 2.24
CA GLU A 90 -22.20 -0.31 3.61
C GLU A 90 -21.29 0.74 4.27
N TYR A 91 -19.97 0.62 4.13
CA TYR A 91 -18.98 1.43 4.85
C TYR A 91 -18.26 2.47 3.97
N GLY A 92 -18.26 2.29 2.65
CA GLY A 92 -17.72 3.22 1.65
C GLY A 92 -16.32 3.76 1.98
N GLY A 93 -16.23 5.07 2.18
CA GLY A 93 -14.98 5.76 2.49
C GLY A 93 -14.31 5.30 3.79
N LEU A 94 -15.07 4.84 4.79
CA LEU A 94 -14.47 4.29 6.01
C LEU A 94 -13.69 3.01 5.72
N LEU A 95 -14.19 2.16 4.83
CA LEU A 95 -13.49 0.97 4.41
C LEU A 95 -12.19 1.32 3.67
N LEU A 96 -12.20 2.32 2.78
CA LEU A 96 -11.00 2.82 2.11
C LEU A 96 -9.95 3.38 3.07
N LEU A 97 -10.39 4.01 4.17
CA LEU A 97 -9.50 4.60 5.15
C LEU A 97 -8.78 3.53 5.98
N VAL A 98 -9.49 2.46 6.35
CA VAL A 98 -8.98 1.40 7.22
C VAL A 98 -8.31 0.28 6.44
N SER A 99 -8.69 0.07 5.17
CA SER A 99 -8.23 -1.07 4.38
C SER A 99 -6.71 -1.23 4.31
N PRO A 100 -5.85 -0.19 4.21
CA PRO A 100 -4.40 -0.40 4.08
C PRO A 100 -3.74 -1.12 5.26
N TRP A 101 -4.43 -1.22 6.40
CA TRP A 101 -4.00 -1.91 7.61
C TRP A 101 -4.44 -3.38 7.67
N ILE A 102 -5.35 -3.78 6.79
CA ILE A 102 -5.88 -5.14 6.73
C ILE A 102 -5.26 -5.82 5.50
N PRO A 103 -4.37 -6.82 5.70
CA PRO A 103 -3.79 -7.55 4.58
C PRO A 103 -4.88 -8.10 3.66
N ILE A 104 -4.63 -8.14 2.35
CA ILE A 104 -5.57 -8.58 1.31
C ILE A 104 -6.74 -7.61 1.07
N VAL A 105 -7.40 -7.12 2.14
CA VAL A 105 -8.49 -6.13 2.01
C VAL A 105 -7.97 -4.78 1.53
N GLY A 106 -6.79 -4.36 2.01
CA GLY A 106 -6.11 -3.13 1.60
C GLY A 106 -5.88 -3.00 0.11
N ASP A 107 -5.54 -4.12 -0.52
CA ASP A 107 -5.13 -4.15 -1.92
C ASP A 107 -6.35 -4.34 -2.85
N LEU A 108 -7.41 -4.97 -2.32
CA LEU A 108 -8.69 -5.14 -3.03
C LEU A 108 -9.60 -3.92 -2.93
N ALA A 109 -9.53 -3.14 -1.85
CA ALA A 109 -10.44 -2.01 -1.61
C ALA A 109 -10.41 -0.94 -2.72
N PRO A 110 -9.24 -0.53 -3.28
CA PRO A 110 -9.23 0.38 -4.41
C PRO A 110 -9.94 -0.18 -5.64
N ILE A 111 -9.74 -1.46 -5.95
CA ILE A 111 -10.39 -2.14 -7.07
C ILE A 111 -11.91 -2.15 -6.87
N VAL A 112 -12.38 -2.53 -5.68
CA VAL A 112 -13.81 -2.55 -5.36
C VAL A 112 -14.43 -1.16 -5.41
N ALA A 113 -13.71 -0.12 -4.95
CA ALA A 113 -14.15 1.26 -5.11
C ALA A 113 -14.34 1.64 -6.58
N GLY A 114 -13.48 1.14 -7.46
CA GLY A 114 -13.62 1.26 -8.90
C GLY A 114 -14.87 0.57 -9.45
N ILE A 115 -15.08 -0.70 -9.09
CA ILE A 115 -16.23 -1.51 -9.50
C ILE A 115 -17.55 -0.83 -9.09
N GLU A 116 -17.61 -0.33 -7.85
CA GLU A 116 -18.78 0.36 -7.32
C GLU A 116 -18.91 1.82 -7.83
N ASN A 117 -18.08 2.24 -8.80
CA ASN A 117 -18.07 3.59 -9.37
C ASN A 117 -18.01 4.71 -8.31
N TYR A 118 -17.24 4.48 -7.24
CA TYR A 118 -17.07 5.45 -6.16
C TYR A 118 -16.48 6.77 -6.70
N GLU A 119 -16.90 7.91 -6.17
CA GLU A 119 -16.50 9.22 -6.71
C GLU A 119 -14.95 9.39 -6.72
N PRO A 120 -14.30 9.63 -7.88
CA PRO A 120 -12.83 9.66 -7.98
C PRO A 120 -12.16 10.67 -7.05
N ARG A 121 -12.78 11.83 -6.84
CA ARG A 121 -12.24 12.87 -5.95
C ARG A 121 -12.22 12.40 -4.50
N ARG A 122 -13.34 11.82 -4.03
CA ARG A 122 -13.42 11.25 -2.68
C ARG A 122 -12.47 10.08 -2.51
N PHE A 123 -12.36 9.21 -3.52
CA PHE A 123 -11.41 8.11 -3.53
C PHE A 123 -9.98 8.61 -3.26
N ILE A 124 -9.49 9.54 -4.07
CA ILE A 124 -8.12 10.07 -3.96
C ILE A 124 -7.87 10.71 -2.60
N ILE A 125 -8.81 11.52 -2.09
CA ILE A 125 -8.66 12.17 -0.78
C ILE A 125 -8.53 11.13 0.33
N VAL A 126 -9.45 10.16 0.37
CA VAL A 126 -9.50 9.15 1.43
C VAL A 126 -8.32 8.20 1.36
N ILE A 127 -7.98 7.68 0.17
CA ILE A 127 -6.87 6.74 0.02
C ILE A 127 -5.52 7.41 0.31
N SER A 128 -5.36 8.68 -0.06
CA SER A 128 -4.14 9.43 0.24
C SER A 128 -3.98 9.59 1.75
N ALA A 129 -5.04 9.97 2.46
CA ALA A 129 -5.01 10.04 3.92
C ALA A 129 -4.67 8.68 4.54
N ALA A 130 -5.30 7.60 4.07
CA ALA A 130 -5.06 6.24 4.56
C ALA A 130 -3.60 5.81 4.38
N LYS A 131 -3.03 6.02 3.18
CA LYS A 131 -1.64 5.68 2.88
C LYS A 131 -0.67 6.54 3.68
N ILE A 132 -0.93 7.84 3.84
CA ILE A 132 -0.11 8.75 4.66
C ILE A 132 -0.06 8.28 6.12
N ILE A 133 -1.21 7.99 6.73
CA ILE A 133 -1.27 7.50 8.12
C ILE A 133 -0.47 6.20 8.26
N LYS A 134 -0.63 5.26 7.32
CA LYS A 134 0.15 4.02 7.29
C LYS A 134 1.66 4.28 7.13
N GLY A 135 2.05 5.14 6.20
CA GLY A 135 3.45 5.46 5.94
C GLY A 135 4.13 6.11 7.15
N ILE A 136 3.45 7.01 7.86
CA ILE A 136 3.96 7.60 9.11
C ILE A 136 4.21 6.48 10.13
N GLY A 137 3.24 5.58 10.30
CA GLY A 137 3.37 4.44 11.22
C GLY A 137 4.56 3.52 10.87
N ILE A 138 4.71 3.17 9.59
CA ILE A 138 5.81 2.33 9.12
C ILE A 138 7.16 3.02 9.37
N ILE A 139 7.33 4.27 8.93
CA ILE A 139 8.61 4.98 9.09
C ILE A 139 8.98 5.13 10.56
N TYR A 140 8.03 5.55 11.40
CA TYR A 140 8.25 5.69 12.84
C TYR A 140 8.68 4.37 13.49
N LEU A 141 7.96 3.29 13.22
CA LEU A 141 8.28 1.97 13.76
C LEU A 141 9.63 1.48 13.25
N SER A 142 9.94 1.67 11.98
CA SER A 142 11.22 1.29 11.38
C SER A 142 12.40 1.98 12.07
N ILE A 143 12.32 3.29 12.28
CA ILE A 143 13.35 4.04 13.00
C ILE A 143 13.50 3.50 14.44
N LYS A 144 12.39 3.26 15.14
CA LYS A 144 12.43 2.71 16.51
C LYS A 144 13.05 1.32 16.58
N VAL A 145 12.77 0.46 15.61
CA VAL A 145 13.36 -0.87 15.52
C VAL A 145 14.87 -0.77 15.28
N ILE A 146 15.31 0.11 14.38
CA ILE A 146 16.74 0.34 14.10
C ILE A 146 17.45 0.88 15.35
N ASP A 147 16.91 1.94 15.97
CA ASP A 147 17.46 2.53 17.19
C ASP A 147 17.59 1.47 18.30
N TRP A 148 16.53 0.70 18.55
CA TRP A 148 16.54 -0.38 19.54
C TRP A 148 17.60 -1.43 19.22
N TRP A 149 17.70 -1.87 17.98
CA TRP A 149 18.68 -2.86 17.54
C TRP A 149 20.13 -2.37 17.74
N THR A 150 20.42 -1.11 17.41
CA THR A 150 21.76 -0.53 17.60
C THR A 150 22.18 -0.39 19.07
N LEU A 151 21.21 -0.32 20.00
CA LEU A 151 21.49 -0.31 21.44
C LEU A 151 21.91 -1.69 21.97
N PHE A 152 21.43 -2.79 21.39
CA PHE A 152 21.83 -4.15 21.78
C PHE A 152 23.18 -4.59 21.21
N LEU A 153 23.62 -3.96 20.12
CA LEU A 153 24.90 -4.25 19.47
C LEU A 153 26.08 -3.47 20.07
N LYS A 154 25.82 -2.51 20.97
CA LYS A 154 26.83 -1.82 21.78
C LYS A 154 27.01 -2.51 23.12
#